data_AF-A0A645GJP9-F1
#
_entry.id   AF-A0A645GJP9-F1
#
_cell.length_a   1.000
_cell.length_b   1.000
_cell.length_c   1.000
_cell.angle_alpha   90.00
_cell.angle_beta   90.00
_cell.angle_gamma   90.00
#
_symmetry.space_group_name_H-M   'P 1'
#
loop_
_entity.id
_entity.type
_entity.pdbx_description
1 polymer ?
#
loop_
_entity_poly.entity_id
_entity_poly.type
_entity_poly.pdbx_seq_one_letter_code
_entity_poly.pdbx_strand_id
1 'polypeptide(L)'
;MDQGGFWSPHPYLCFSAQYGYDGGIGVSRYVILEDGNTRCFNIWDTGFTRESLAEELRPHGFTPVAFYSDAQGSPFDESSQTLCAVMRKESDVSDR
;
A
#
# COMPACT_ATOMS: atom_id res chain seq x y z
N MET A 1 19.73 4.15 -27.77
CA MET A 1 20.25 3.51 -26.55
C MET A 1 19.28 3.89 -25.45
N ASP A 2 18.71 2.92 -24.75
CA ASP A 2 17.72 3.18 -23.70
C ASP A 2 18.40 3.95 -22.56
N GLN A 3 17.92 5.17 -22.28
CA GLN A 3 18.57 6.14 -21.39
C GLN A 3 18.14 5.95 -19.93
N GLY A 4 18.35 4.75 -19.38
CA GLY A 4 17.88 4.41 -18.03
C GLY A 4 16.35 4.46 -17.90
N GLY A 5 15.84 4.50 -16.67
CA GLY A 5 14.42 4.43 -16.35
C GLY A 5 14.14 4.68 -14.87
N PHE A 6 12.95 4.29 -14.42
CA PHE A 6 12.46 4.55 -13.06
C PHE A 6 13.45 4.15 -11.94
N TRP A 7 14.18 3.05 -12.13
CA TRP A 7 15.12 2.54 -11.12
C TRP A 7 16.51 3.15 -11.19
N SER A 8 16.87 3.79 -12.29
CA SER A 8 18.21 4.35 -12.50
C SER A 8 18.33 5.26 -13.72
N PRO A 9 19.16 6.30 -13.68
CA PRO A 9 19.49 7.07 -14.87
C PRO A 9 20.43 6.36 -15.87
N HIS A 10 21.03 5.22 -15.51
CA HIS A 10 21.94 4.46 -16.38
C HIS A 10 21.26 3.20 -16.94
N PRO A 11 21.75 2.58 -18.03
CA PRO A 11 21.27 1.28 -18.48
C PRO A 11 21.44 0.18 -17.41
N TYR A 12 20.42 -0.65 -17.23
CA TYR A 12 20.42 -1.74 -16.25
C TYR A 12 19.63 -2.96 -16.74
N LEU A 13 19.92 -4.13 -16.15
CA LEU A 13 19.02 -5.27 -16.18
C LEU A 13 18.09 -5.22 -14.97
N CYS A 14 16.80 -5.48 -15.17
CA CYS A 14 15.80 -5.53 -14.11
C CYS A 14 15.14 -6.89 -14.08
N PHE A 15 15.35 -7.61 -12.98
CA PHE A 15 14.60 -8.82 -12.68
C PHE A 15 13.46 -8.47 -11.73
N SER A 16 12.26 -8.98 -12.00
CA SER A 16 11.10 -8.81 -11.13
C SER A 16 10.57 -10.15 -10.64
N ALA A 17 10.02 -10.15 -9.43
CA ALA A 17 9.31 -11.28 -8.85
C ALA A 17 8.16 -10.78 -7.97
N GLN A 18 7.09 -11.58 -7.87
CA GLN A 18 5.97 -11.31 -6.99
C GLN A 18 5.79 -12.46 -6.01
N TYR A 19 5.55 -12.13 -4.75
CA TYR A 19 5.31 -13.08 -3.67
C TYR A 19 4.04 -12.71 -2.93
N GLY A 20 3.21 -13.70 -2.62
CA GLY A 20 2.06 -13.56 -1.74
C GLY A 20 2.30 -14.26 -0.41
N TYR A 21 1.87 -13.64 0.68
CA TYR A 21 1.92 -14.18 2.03
C TYR A 21 0.53 -14.12 2.66
N ASP A 22 0.35 -14.89 3.73
CA ASP A 22 -0.89 -14.84 4.52
C ASP A 22 -1.14 -13.43 5.07
N GLY A 23 -2.41 -13.12 5.37
CA GLY A 23 -2.79 -11.81 5.88
C GLY A 23 -2.90 -10.71 4.80
N GLY A 24 -2.99 -11.09 3.52
CA GLY A 24 -3.16 -10.12 2.43
C GLY A 24 -1.88 -9.34 2.11
N ILE A 25 -0.71 -9.89 2.45
CA ILE A 25 0.58 -9.24 2.23
C ILE A 25 1.13 -9.66 0.87
N GLY A 26 1.41 -8.68 0.01
CA GLY A 26 2.05 -8.85 -1.28
C GLY A 26 3.44 -8.22 -1.30
N VAL A 27 4.39 -8.84 -2.00
CA VAL A 27 5.71 -8.27 -2.24
C VAL A 27 6.01 -8.26 -3.73
N SER A 28 6.25 -7.07 -4.27
CA SER A 28 6.86 -6.89 -5.58
C SER A 28 8.35 -6.62 -5.41
N ARG A 29 9.18 -7.59 -5.79
CA ARG A 29 10.64 -7.49 -5.74
C ARG A 29 11.20 -7.07 -7.09
N TYR A 30 12.15 -6.15 -7.06
CA TYR A 30 12.94 -5.73 -8.22
C TYR A 30 14.43 -5.81 -7.90
N VAL A 31 15.19 -6.51 -8.74
CA VAL A 31 16.65 -6.62 -8.63
C VAL A 31 17.27 -5.95 -9.85
N ILE A 32 18.01 -4.89 -9.60
CA ILE A 32 18.59 -4.00 -10.61
C ILE A 32 20.08 -4.25 -10.67
N LEU A 33 20.57 -4.71 -11.81
CA LEU A 33 21.99 -4.94 -12.07
C LEU A 33 22.51 -3.86 -13.01
N GLU A 34 23.53 -3.16 -12.53
CA GLU A 34 24.27 -2.12 -13.23
C GLU A 34 25.75 -2.45 -13.19
N ASP A 35 26.54 -1.72 -13.98
CA ASP A 35 27.99 -1.89 -13.94
C ASP A 35 28.54 -1.64 -12.53
N GLY A 36 29.13 -2.67 -11.94
CA GLY A 36 29.69 -2.66 -10.59
C GLY A 36 28.67 -2.51 -9.44
N ASN A 37 27.35 -2.55 -9.70
CA ASN A 37 26.34 -2.34 -8.65
C ASN A 37 25.13 -3.28 -8.78
N THR A 38 24.61 -3.73 -7.65
CA THR A 38 23.37 -4.50 -7.59
C THR A 38 22.49 -3.98 -6.46
N ARG A 39 21.26 -3.59 -6.81
CA ARG A 39 20.27 -3.05 -5.87
C ARG A 39 19.03 -3.92 -5.85
N CYS A 40 18.49 -4.20 -4.67
CA CYS A 40 17.25 -4.97 -4.50
C CYS A 40 16.22 -4.11 -3.80
N PHE A 41 15.05 -3.95 -4.42
CA PHE A 41 13.90 -3.24 -3.88
C PHE A 41 12.79 -4.25 -3.60
N ASN A 42 12.21 -4.20 -2.40
CA ASN A 42 11.00 -4.93 -2.05
C ASN A 42 9.92 -3.90 -1.75
N ILE A 43 8.91 -3.83 -2.62
CA ILE A 43 7.70 -3.05 -2.38
C ILE A 43 6.72 -3.97 -1.68
N TRP A 44 6.31 -3.59 -0.47
CA TRP A 44 5.36 -4.34 0.34
C TRP A 44 3.99 -3.67 0.26
N ASP A 45 2.99 -4.43 -0.16
CA ASP A 45 1.60 -4.01 -0.19
C ASP A 45 0.84 -4.84 0.85
N THR A 46 -0.05 -4.20 1.62
CA THR A 46 -0.93 -4.88 2.58
C THR A 46 -2.38 -4.60 2.21
N GLY A 47 -3.12 -5.65 1.90
CA GLY A 47 -4.58 -5.59 1.73
C GLY A 47 -5.28 -5.57 3.07
N PHE A 48 -6.30 -4.73 3.21
CA PHE A 48 -7.10 -4.64 4.43
C PHE A 48 -8.58 -4.97 4.18
N THR A 49 -9.21 -5.59 5.16
CA THR A 49 -10.68 -5.60 5.28
C THR A 49 -11.13 -4.34 6.03
N ARG A 50 -12.45 -4.11 6.14
CA ARG A 50 -12.98 -3.00 6.96
C ARG A 50 -12.53 -3.12 8.41
N GLU A 51 -12.55 -4.35 8.93
CA GLU A 51 -12.24 -4.69 10.31
C GLU A 51 -10.74 -4.51 10.56
N SER A 52 -9.87 -5.08 9.71
CA SER A 52 -8.42 -4.95 9.91
C SER A 52 -7.92 -3.53 9.71
N LEU A 53 -8.50 -2.77 8.76
CA LEU A 53 -8.18 -1.35 8.60
C LEU A 53 -8.58 -0.52 9.82
N ALA A 54 -9.78 -0.78 10.36
CA ALA A 54 -10.24 -0.08 11.56
C ALA A 54 -9.42 -0.43 12.81
N GLU A 55 -8.96 -1.68 12.92
CA GLU A 55 -8.06 -2.11 13.99
C GLU A 55 -6.68 -1.47 13.89
N GLU A 56 -6.10 -1.41 12.68
CA GLU A 56 -4.80 -0.77 12.43
C GLU A 56 -4.80 0.72 12.78
N LEU A 57 -5.90 1.42 12.48
CA LEU A 57 -5.97 2.87 12.67
C LEU A 57 -6.41 3.30 14.08
N ARG A 58 -7.02 2.40 14.86
CA ARG A 58 -7.55 2.70 16.20
C ARG A 58 -6.48 3.20 17.19
N PRO A 59 -5.27 2.60 17.29
CA PRO A 59 -4.20 3.09 18.15
C PRO A 59 -3.74 4.51 17.82
N HIS A 60 -4.01 4.97 16.59
CA HIS A 60 -3.67 6.31 16.10
C HIS A 60 -4.81 7.33 16.30
N GLY A 61 -5.84 6.98 17.07
CA GLY A 61 -6.95 7.86 17.40
C GLY A 61 -7.95 8.05 16.27
N PHE A 62 -8.04 7.10 15.34
CA PHE A 62 -9.04 7.15 14.28
C PHE A 62 -10.22 6.22 14.57
N THR A 63 -11.43 6.70 14.29
CA THR A 63 -12.66 5.92 14.35
C THR A 63 -13.35 5.88 12.98
N PRO A 64 -13.91 4.72 12.58
CA PRO A 64 -14.60 4.58 11.30
C PRO A 64 -15.90 5.38 11.28
N VAL A 65 -16.12 6.09 10.17
CA VAL A 65 -17.37 6.84 9.89
C VAL A 65 -18.18 6.14 8.81
N ALA A 66 -17.54 5.74 7.72
CA ALA A 66 -18.18 5.04 6.60
C ALA A 66 -17.16 4.27 5.77
N PHE A 67 -17.65 3.27 5.02
CA PHE A 67 -16.90 2.50 4.04
C PHE A 67 -17.65 2.48 2.71
N TYR A 68 -16.90 2.46 1.60
CA TYR A 68 -17.40 2.52 0.23
C TYR A 68 -16.55 1.63 -0.68
N SER A 69 -17.12 1.28 -1.84
CA SER A 69 -16.43 0.45 -2.86
C SER A 69 -15.50 1.25 -3.77
N ASP A 70 -15.53 2.59 -3.67
CA ASP A 70 -14.68 3.51 -4.42
C ASP A 70 -14.66 4.89 -3.74
N ALA A 71 -13.84 5.81 -4.25
CA ALA A 71 -13.78 7.19 -3.76
C ALA A 71 -14.93 8.09 -4.26
N GLN A 72 -15.85 7.56 -5.06
CA GLN A 72 -17.05 8.28 -5.53
C GLN A 72 -18.24 8.11 -4.57
N GLY A 73 -18.11 7.20 -3.59
CA GLY A 73 -19.14 6.96 -2.58
C GLY A 73 -20.11 5.84 -2.95
N SER A 74 -19.75 4.95 -3.88
CA SER A 74 -20.56 3.77 -4.19
C SER A 74 -20.78 2.92 -2.94
N PRO A 75 -21.98 2.35 -2.74
CA PRO A 75 -22.26 1.49 -1.59
C PRO A 75 -21.20 0.40 -1.41
N PHE A 76 -20.82 0.15 -0.16
CA PHE A 76 -19.82 -0.86 0.16
C PHE A 76 -20.26 -2.26 -0.29
N ASP A 77 -19.33 -2.96 -0.92
CA ASP A 77 -19.46 -4.33 -1.41
C ASP A 77 -18.15 -5.07 -1.07
N GLU A 78 -18.26 -6.18 -0.35
CA GLU A 78 -17.11 -7.02 0.05
C GLU A 78 -16.39 -7.65 -1.15
N SER A 79 -17.05 -7.75 -2.31
CA SER A 79 -16.45 -8.26 -3.54
C SER A 79 -15.71 -7.19 -4.36
N SER A 80 -15.79 -5.91 -3.95
CA SER A 80 -15.07 -4.82 -4.62
C SER A 80 -13.56 -4.99 -4.53
N GLN A 81 -12.85 -4.65 -5.60
CA GLN A 81 -11.38 -4.60 -5.60
C GLN A 81 -10.83 -3.39 -4.84
N THR A 82 -11.67 -2.41 -4.50
CA THR A 82 -11.29 -1.19 -3.80
C THR A 82 -12.10 -1.04 -2.51
N LEU A 83 -11.39 -0.70 -1.43
CA LEU A 83 -11.95 -0.29 -0.16
C LEU A 83 -11.64 1.19 0.06
N CYS A 84 -12.66 2.04 0.11
CA CYS A 84 -12.54 3.42 0.55
C CYS A 84 -13.10 3.56 1.97
N ALA A 85 -12.35 4.21 2.86
CA ALA A 85 -12.75 4.41 4.24
C ALA A 85 -12.72 5.90 4.59
N VAL A 86 -13.79 6.37 5.24
CA VAL A 86 -13.85 7.68 5.87
C VAL A 86 -13.61 7.47 7.35
N MET A 87 -12.51 8.03 7.86
CA MET A 87 -12.10 7.93 9.25
C MET A 87 -12.13 9.31 9.89
N ARG A 88 -12.52 9.37 11.16
CA ARG A 88 -12.48 10.60 11.97
C ARG A 88 -11.35 10.48 12.98
N LYS A 89 -10.46 11.46 13.00
CA LYS A 89 -9.47 11.61 14.07
C LYS A 89 -10.18 12.15 15.31
N GLU A 90 -10.05 11.45 16.42
CA GLU A 90 -10.44 11.96 17.73
C GLU A 90 -9.54 13.14 18.08
N SER A 91 -10.15 14.26 18.46
CA SER A 91 -9.40 15.41 18.95
C SER A 91 -8.80 15.07 20.30
N ASP A 92 -7.52 15.41 20.53
CA ASP A 92 -6.94 15.33 21.86
C ASP A 92 -7.78 16.18 22.83
N VAL A 93 -8.33 15.56 23.86
CA VAL A 93 -8.92 16.26 25.01
C VAL A 93 -7.77 16.79 25.86
N SER A 94 -6.98 17.73 25.32
CA SER A 94 -5.89 18.43 26.03
C SER A 94 -5.94 19.95 25.87
N ASP A 95 -6.97 20.50 25.21
CA ASP A 95 -7.22 21.95 25.14
C ASP A 95 -8.56 22.30 25.84
N ARG A 96 -8.67 21.95 27.13
CA ARG A 96 -9.63 22.59 28.04
C ARG A 96 -8.92 23.08 29.28
#